data_AF-A0A7L4QD97-F1
#
_entry.id   AF-A0A7L4QD97-F1
#
_cell.length_a   1.000
_cell.length_b   1.000
_cell.length_c   1.000
_cell.angle_alpha   90.00
_cell.angle_beta   90.00
_cell.angle_gamma   90.00
#
_symmetry.space_group_name_H-M   'P 1'
#
loop_
_entity.id
_entity.type
_entity.pdbx_description
1 polymer ?
#
loop_
_entity_poly.entity_id
_entity_poly.type
_entity_poly.pdbx_seq_one_letter_code
_entity_poly.pdbx_strand_id
1 'polypeptide(L)'
;MLFVNTWQLNRNLKPSVIGKVAAELIEKEKLPSKGYETLQWLVCPGGFGVSIIEAESEAIVFDVYSVWANAMPGLFESYNVMPAVEASEAISIAMKD
;
A
#
# COMPACT_ATOMS: atom_id res chain seq x y z
N MET A 1 -12.43 -4.30 -4.72
CA MET A 1 -12.58 -4.11 -3.25
C MET A 1 -11.69 -2.98 -2.82
N LEU A 2 -12.17 -2.08 -1.96
CA LEU A 2 -11.40 -0.94 -1.50
C LEU A 2 -10.58 -1.30 -0.25
N PHE A 3 -9.34 -0.84 -0.20
CA PHE A 3 -8.45 -0.97 0.94
C PHE A 3 -7.76 0.35 1.25
N VAL A 4 -7.52 0.59 2.53
CA VAL A 4 -6.66 1.67 3.01
C VAL A 4 -5.41 1.04 3.61
N ASN A 5 -4.25 1.47 3.12
CA ASN A 5 -2.94 1.07 3.63
C ASN A 5 -2.26 2.26 4.29
N THR A 6 -1.90 2.14 5.56
CA THR A 6 -0.99 3.08 6.24
C THR A 6 0.37 2.43 6.43
N TRP A 7 1.43 3.16 6.08
CA TRP A 7 2.78 2.61 6.08
C TRP A 7 3.80 3.64 6.55
N GLN A 8 4.89 3.14 7.12
CA GLN A 8 6.06 3.91 7.53
C GLN A 8 7.30 3.24 6.94
N LEU A 9 8.05 3.98 6.13
CA LEU A 9 9.36 3.55 5.65
C LEU A 9 10.36 3.56 6.80
N ASN A 10 11.29 2.62 6.75
CA ASN A 10 12.39 2.54 7.68
C ASN A 10 13.30 3.76 7.58
N ARG A 11 13.39 4.52 8.67
CA ARG A 11 14.08 5.80 8.74
C ARG A 11 15.60 5.70 8.64
N ASN A 12 16.14 4.49 8.84
CA ASN A 12 17.56 4.22 8.68
C ASN A 12 17.94 4.00 7.20
N LEU A 13 16.96 3.79 6.33
CA LEU A 13 17.17 3.64 4.90
C LEU A 13 17.23 5.01 4.22
N LYS A 14 18.20 5.17 3.32
CA LYS A 14 18.30 6.39 2.50
C LYS A 14 17.14 6.42 1.50
N PRO A 15 16.42 7.54 1.34
CA PRO A 15 15.32 7.65 0.38
C PRO A 15 15.72 7.28 -1.06
N SER A 16 16.95 7.61 -1.46
CA SER A 16 17.47 7.26 -2.80
C SER A 16 17.63 5.75 -3.02
N VAL A 17 17.87 4.97 -1.97
CA VAL A 17 17.94 3.51 -2.07
C VAL A 17 16.54 2.94 -2.26
N ILE A 18 15.57 3.44 -1.48
CA ILE A 18 14.17 3.05 -1.60
C ILE A 18 13.64 3.36 -3.00
N GLY A 19 13.92 4.56 -3.53
CA GLY A 19 13.53 4.95 -4.87
C GLY A 19 14.11 4.07 -5.98
N LYS A 20 15.36 3.57 -5.81
CA LYS A 20 15.96 2.61 -6.76
C LYS A 20 15.23 1.28 -6.77
N VAL A 21 14.92 0.73 -5.59
CA VAL A 21 14.16 -0.53 -5.49
C VAL A 21 12.77 -0.38 -6.13
N ALA A 22 12.10 0.74 -5.88
CA ALA A 22 10.82 1.04 -6.51
C ALA A 22 10.91 1.07 -8.04
N ALA A 23 11.90 1.75 -8.59
CA ALA A 23 12.14 1.80 -10.03
C ALA A 23 12.40 0.40 -10.60
N GLU A 24 13.25 -0.41 -9.96
CA GLU A 24 13.53 -1.78 -10.40
C GLU A 24 12.30 -2.68 -10.39
N LEU A 25 11.39 -2.52 -9.43
CA LEU A 25 10.14 -3.29 -9.36
C LEU A 25 9.20 -2.93 -10.51
N ILE A 26 9.12 -1.65 -10.85
CA ILE A 26 8.31 -1.15 -11.98
C ILE A 26 8.93 -1.61 -13.31
N GLU A 27 10.24 -1.46 -13.49
CA GLU A 27 10.95 -1.89 -14.72
C GLU A 27 10.82 -3.39 -14.98
N LYS A 28 10.74 -4.20 -13.92
CA LYS A 28 10.55 -5.66 -14.01
C LYS A 28 9.08 -6.08 -14.10
N GLU A 29 8.16 -5.11 -14.25
CA GLU A 29 6.70 -5.33 -14.32
C GLU A 29 6.16 -6.14 -13.12
N LYS A 30 6.85 -6.06 -11.97
CA LYS A 30 6.40 -6.73 -10.73
C LYS A 30 5.35 -5.91 -10.00
N LEU A 31 5.20 -4.64 -10.34
CA LEU A 31 4.17 -3.75 -9.82
C LEU A 31 3.60 -2.86 -10.93
N PRO A 32 2.28 -2.59 -10.92
CA PRO A 32 1.28 -3.20 -10.02
C PRO A 32 0.95 -4.65 -10.40
N SER A 33 0.59 -5.49 -9.42
CA SER A 33 0.08 -6.84 -9.69
C SER A 33 -1.24 -6.78 -10.47
N LYS A 34 -1.55 -7.81 -11.28
CA LYS A 34 -2.85 -7.88 -11.97
C LYS A 34 -3.99 -7.88 -10.95
N GLY A 35 -5.04 -7.09 -11.19
CA GLY A 35 -6.17 -6.95 -10.28
C GLY A 35 -5.85 -6.09 -9.05
N TYR A 36 -4.80 -5.26 -9.11
CA TYR A 36 -4.43 -4.26 -8.12
C TYR A 36 -4.27 -2.89 -8.78
N GLU A 37 -4.91 -1.89 -8.21
CA GLU A 37 -4.80 -0.50 -8.63
C GLU A 37 -4.53 0.39 -7.40
N THR A 38 -3.56 1.29 -7.52
CA THR A 38 -3.34 2.33 -6.50
C THR A 38 -4.12 3.57 -6.92
N LEU A 39 -5.27 3.81 -6.28
CA LEU A 39 -6.09 4.99 -6.53
C LEU A 39 -5.40 6.27 -6.03
N GLN A 40 -4.71 6.17 -4.89
CA GLN A 40 -3.94 7.28 -4.36
C GLN A 40 -2.73 6.79 -3.58
N TRP A 41 -1.60 7.47 -3.71
CA TRP A 41 -0.39 7.21 -2.95
C TRP A 41 0.17 8.53 -2.44
N LEU A 42 0.03 8.77 -1.14
CA LEU A 42 0.50 9.97 -0.47
C LEU A 42 1.65 9.64 0.48
N VAL A 43 2.66 10.49 0.49
CA VAL A 43 3.83 10.36 1.37
C VAL A 43 4.11 11.70 2.03
N CYS A 44 4.31 11.66 3.34
CA CYS A 44 4.77 12.79 4.13
C CYS A 44 6.31 12.80 4.19
N PRO A 45 6.93 13.98 4.34
CA PRO A 45 8.33 14.06 4.76
C PRO A 45 8.56 13.20 6.01
N GLY A 46 9.63 12.40 6.02
CA GLY A 46 9.89 11.42 7.09
C GLY A 46 9.37 10.00 6.78
N GLY A 47 8.76 9.78 5.62
CA GLY A 47 8.49 8.44 5.08
C GLY A 47 7.25 7.74 5.63
N PHE A 48 6.37 8.47 6.33
CA PHE A 48 5.01 8.01 6.62
C PHE A 48 4.13 8.23 5.39
N GLY A 49 3.18 7.35 5.13
CA GLY A 49 2.25 7.55 4.03
C GLY A 49 0.97 6.74 4.15
N VAL A 50 0.08 7.04 3.22
CA VAL A 50 -1.20 6.38 3.05
C VAL A 50 -1.39 6.04 1.59
N SER A 51 -1.92 4.85 1.32
CA SER A 51 -2.33 4.43 0.00
C SER A 51 -3.80 4.01 0.02
N ILE A 52 -4.56 4.46 -0.98
CA ILE A 52 -5.91 3.98 -1.27
C ILE A 52 -5.77 3.02 -2.44
N ILE A 53 -6.28 1.80 -2.25
CA ILE A 53 -6.03 0.67 -3.13
C ILE A 53 -7.37 0.07 -3.54
N GLU A 54 -7.54 -0.22 -4.82
CA GLU A 54 -8.56 -1.13 -5.29
C GLU A 54 -7.93 -2.46 -5.68
N ALA A 55 -8.46 -3.57 -5.17
CA ALA A 55 -7.98 -4.91 -5.52
C ALA A 55 -9.13 -5.92 -5.66
N GLU A 56 -8.94 -6.97 -6.46
CA GLU A 56 -9.94 -8.03 -6.65
C GLU A 56 -10.07 -8.94 -5.41
N SER A 57 -9.03 -9.03 -4.57
CA SER A 57 -9.03 -9.82 -3.34
C SER A 57 -7.93 -9.38 -2.35
N GLU A 58 -8.07 -9.79 -1.09
CA GLU A 58 -7.05 -9.62 -0.04
C GLU A 58 -5.74 -10.34 -0.41
N ALA A 59 -5.82 -11.46 -1.13
CA ALA A 59 -4.66 -12.23 -1.55
C ALA A 59 -3.74 -11.41 -2.47
N ILE A 60 -4.31 -10.60 -3.36
CA ILE A 60 -3.54 -9.71 -4.25
C ILE A 60 -2.85 -8.59 -3.44
N VAL A 61 -3.52 -8.04 -2.43
CA VAL A 61 -2.94 -7.02 -1.54
C VAL A 61 -1.74 -7.61 -0.77
N PHE A 62 -1.85 -8.85 -0.31
CA PHE A 62 -0.77 -9.55 0.38
C PHE A 62 0.40 -9.90 -0.55
N ASP A 63 0.11 -10.26 -1.80
CA ASP A 63 1.13 -10.46 -2.83
C ASP A 63 1.95 -9.18 -3.06
N VAL A 64 1.30 -8.03 -3.23
CA VAL A 64 1.97 -6.73 -3.39
C VAL A 64 2.86 -6.41 -2.20
N TYR A 65 2.39 -6.64 -0.97
CA TYR A 65 3.23 -6.52 0.23
C TYR A 65 4.46 -7.43 0.15
N SER A 66 4.26 -8.69 -0.25
CA SER A 66 5.33 -9.68 -0.35
C SER A 66 6.37 -9.29 -1.40
N VAL A 67 5.96 -8.71 -2.53
CA VAL A 67 6.88 -8.17 -3.55
C VAL A 67 7.81 -7.11 -2.96
N TRP A 68 7.27 -6.15 -2.20
CA TRP A 68 8.07 -5.14 -1.52
C TRP A 68 9.00 -5.72 -0.46
N ALA A 69 8.48 -6.60 0.40
CA ALA A 69 9.24 -7.22 1.49
C ALA A 69 10.40 -8.08 0.97
N ASN A 70 10.19 -8.78 -0.15
CA ASN A 70 11.22 -9.59 -0.79
C ASN A 70 12.27 -8.74 -1.53
N ALA A 71 11.86 -7.63 -2.14
CA ALA A 71 12.77 -6.74 -2.85
C ALA A 71 13.68 -5.97 -1.90
N MET A 72 13.15 -5.57 -0.74
CA MET A 72 13.92 -4.86 0.28
C MET A 72 13.44 -5.25 1.69
N PRO A 73 14.05 -6.30 2.28
CA PRO A 73 13.78 -6.66 3.66
C PRO A 73 14.00 -5.49 4.62
N GLY A 74 13.03 -5.25 5.50
CA GLY A 74 13.06 -4.12 6.43
C GLY A 74 12.75 -2.76 5.81
N LEU A 75 12.17 -2.70 4.61
CA LEU A 75 11.69 -1.47 3.97
C LEU A 75 10.66 -0.72 4.84
N PHE A 76 9.69 -1.44 5.36
CA PHE A 76 8.61 -0.87 6.17
C PHE A 76 8.88 -1.11 7.66
N GLU A 77 8.85 -0.05 8.46
CA GLU A 77 8.73 -0.11 9.92
C GLU A 77 7.30 -0.51 10.32
N SER A 78 6.31 -0.04 9.56
CA SER A 78 4.91 -0.46 9.69
C SER A 78 4.24 -0.53 8.33
N TYR A 79 3.32 -1.47 8.19
CA TYR A 79 2.53 -1.68 6.98
C TYR A 79 1.19 -2.29 7.41
N ASN A 80 0.13 -1.48 7.42
CA ASN A 80 -1.17 -1.86 7.92
C ASN A 80 -2.22 -1.64 6.84
N VAL A 81 -2.77 -2.73 6.31
CA VAL A 81 -3.81 -2.70 5.29
C VAL A 81 -5.12 -3.18 5.88
N MET A 82 -6.19 -2.43 5.62
CA MET A 82 -7.54 -2.74 6.09
C MET A 82 -8.52 -2.62 4.94
N PRO A 83 -9.51 -3.53 4.82
CA PRO A 83 -10.66 -3.32 3.97
C PRO A 83 -11.35 -2.00 4.32
N ALA A 84 -11.88 -1.32 3.30
CA ALA A 84 -12.57 -0.06 3.46
C ALA A 84 -13.90 -0.06 2.69
N VAL A 85 -14.80 0.80 3.14
CA VAL A 85 -16.05 1.14 2.44
C VAL A 85 -16.12 2.65 2.30
N GLU A 86 -16.92 3.13 1.36
CA GLU A 86 -17.16 4.56 1.20
C GLU A 86 -17.80 5.15 2.45
N ALA A 87 -17.49 6.41 2.75
CA ALA A 87 -17.99 7.07 3.95
C ALA A 87 -19.53 7.12 3.99
N SER A 88 -20.18 7.29 2.85
CA SER A 88 -21.64 7.28 2.72
C SER A 88 -22.26 5.93 3.09
N GLU A 89 -21.61 4.84 2.71
CA GLU A 89 -22.01 3.48 3.07
C GLU A 89 -21.79 3.22 4.56
N ALA A 90 -20.64 3.61 5.10
CA ALA A 90 -20.35 3.51 6.53
C ALA A 90 -21.40 4.25 7.38
N ILE A 91 -21.76 5.48 6.99
CA ILE A 91 -22.83 6.26 7.64
C ILE A 91 -24.16 5.52 7.56
N SER A 92 -24.51 5.00 6.38
CA SER A 92 -25.76 4.24 6.18
C SER A 92 -25.82 2.98 7.03
N ILE A 93 -24.69 2.30 7.27
CA ILE A 93 -24.60 1.14 8.17
C ILE A 93 -24.77 1.58 9.63
N ALA A 94 -24.07 2.63 10.04
CA ALA A 94 -24.07 3.10 11.44
C ALA A 94 -25.43 3.68 11.87
N MET A 95 -26.24 4.16 10.93
CA MET A 95 -27.57 4.72 11.18
C MET A 95 -28.71 3.70 11.08
N LYS A 96 -28.42 2.43 10.79
CA LYS A 96 -29.44 1.36 10.86
C LYS A 96 -29.63 0.96 12.32
N ASP A 97 -30.76 1.36 12.90
CA ASP A 97 -31.28 0.86 14.17
C ASP A 97 -31.58 -0.66 14.10
#